data_AF-A0A946UKP8-F1
#
_entry.id   AF-A0A946UKP8-F1
#
_cell.length_a   1.000
_cell.length_b   1.000
_cell.length_c   1.000
_cell.angle_alpha   90.00
_cell.angle_beta   90.00
_cell.angle_gamma   90.00
#
_symmetry.space_group_name_H-M   'P 1'
#
loop_
_entity.id
_entity.type
_entity.pdbx_description
1 polymer ?
#
loop_
_entity_poly.entity_id
_entity_poly.type
_entity_poly.pdbx_seq_one_letter_code
_entity_poly.pdbx_strand_id
1 'polypeptide(L)'
;MTTAVYALERLKEGNRRFAERMRDGESALVPPREMPKEQDPFAIILGCSDARVPAEIVFDQGLGDLFVVRVAGNIVSPSQVGSVEFAAALF
;
A
#
# COMPACT_ATOMS: atom_id res chain seq x y z
N MET A 1 -6.93 16.46 4.67
CA MET A 1 -6.87 16.01 3.27
C MET A 1 -5.40 15.83 2.91
N THR A 2 -4.99 14.58 2.71
CA THR A 2 -3.61 14.22 2.34
C THR A 2 -3.37 14.65 0.90
N THR A 3 -2.32 15.43 0.62
CA THR A 3 -1.99 15.78 -0.77
C THR A 3 -1.28 14.62 -1.45
N ALA A 4 -1.39 14.52 -2.78
CA ALA A 4 -0.68 13.50 -3.55
C ALA A 4 0.85 13.51 -3.30
N VAL A 5 1.44 14.71 -3.13
CA VAL A 5 2.86 14.87 -2.80
C VAL A 5 3.18 14.27 -1.44
N TYR A 6 2.38 14.57 -0.42
CA TYR A 6 2.59 14.01 0.91
C TYR A 6 2.39 12.49 0.94
N ALA A 7 1.38 11.97 0.24
CA ALA A 7 1.15 10.53 0.09
C ALA A 7 2.37 9.83 -0.55
N LEU A 8 2.91 10.40 -1.62
CA LEU A 8 4.09 9.86 -2.28
C LEU A 8 5.32 9.87 -1.36
N GLU A 9 5.56 10.97 -0.64
CA GLU A 9 6.69 11.04 0.29
C GLU A 9 6.53 10.04 1.44
N ARG A 10 5.32 9.86 1.98
CA ARG A 10 5.04 8.84 2.99
C ARG A 10 5.33 7.42 2.49
N LEU A 11 4.98 7.10 1.24
CA LEU A 11 5.30 5.81 0.62
C LEU A 11 6.81 5.61 0.44
N LYS A 12 7.52 6.61 -0.11
CA LYS A 12 8.99 6.55 -0.28
C LYS A 12 9.70 6.33 1.04
N GLU A 13 9.27 7.06 2.07
CA GLU A 13 9.84 7.01 3.39
C GLU A 13 9.64 5.62 4.03
N GLY A 14 8.46 5.05 3.90
CA GLY A 14 8.21 3.68 4.33
C GLY A 14 9.00 2.63 3.55
N ASN A 15 9.13 2.79 2.23
CA ASN A 15 9.98 1.89 1.44
C ASN A 15 11.46 1.98 1.82
N ARG A 16 11.94 3.17 2.15
CA ARG A 16 13.32 3.38 2.63
C ARG A 16 13.57 2.58 3.92
N ARG A 17 12.66 2.65 4.90
CA ARG A 17 12.73 1.83 6.12
C ARG A 17 12.69 0.33 5.83
N PHE A 18 11.79 -0.11 4.95
CA PHE A 18 11.75 -1.52 4.52
C PHE A 18 13.09 -1.95 3.91
N ALA A 19 13.65 -1.16 2.99
CA ALA A 19 14.91 -1.47 2.33
C ALA A 19 16.10 -1.49 3.30
N GLU A 20 16.13 -0.60 4.30
CA GLU A 20 17.10 -0.59 5.39
C GLU A 20 17.04 -1.91 6.18
N ARG A 21 15.86 -2.30 6.68
CA ARG A 21 15.67 -3.57 7.41
C ARG A 21 16.11 -4.80 6.60
N MET A 22 15.79 -4.83 5.32
CA MET A 22 16.19 -5.95 4.44
C MET A 22 17.70 -6.03 4.23
N ARG A 23 18.40 -4.88 4.19
CA ARG A 23 19.88 -4.86 4.13
C ARG A 23 20.51 -5.38 5.42
N ASP A 24 19.88 -5.08 6.56
CA ASP A 24 20.37 -5.49 7.88
C ASP A 24 20.00 -6.94 8.22
N GLY A 25 19.29 -7.64 7.32
CA GLY A 25 18.87 -9.04 7.51
C GLY A 25 17.72 -9.21 8.51
N GLU A 26 16.99 -8.13 8.80
CA GLU A 26 15.87 -8.13 9.71
C GLU A 26 14.60 -8.73 9.07
N SER A 27 13.59 -8.99 9.91
CA SER A 27 12.27 -9.44 9.45
C SER A 27 11.59 -8.38 8.57
N ALA A 28 10.94 -8.83 7.51
CA ALA A 28 10.09 -7.98 6.67
C ALA A 28 8.79 -7.59 7.37
N LEU A 29 8.40 -8.32 8.41
CA LEU A 29 7.13 -8.13 9.07
C LEU A 29 7.17 -6.94 10.03
N VAL A 30 6.21 -6.05 9.86
CA VAL A 30 5.92 -4.96 10.80
C VAL A 30 5.04 -5.52 11.92
N PRO A 31 5.21 -5.08 13.19
CA PRO A 31 4.33 -5.48 14.27
C PRO A 31 2.84 -5.23 13.91
N PRO A 32 1.93 -6.13 14.30
CA PRO A 32 0.51 -5.92 14.08
C PRO A 32 0.05 -4.61 14.72
N ARG A 33 -0.67 -3.79 13.96
CA ARG A 33 -1.40 -2.63 14.49
C ARG A 33 -2.86 -3.01 14.71
N GLU A 34 -3.53 -2.28 15.59
CA GLU A 34 -4.97 -2.44 15.79
C GLU A 34 -5.73 -2.22 14.48
N MET A 35 -6.76 -3.03 14.25
CA MET A 35 -7.63 -2.87 13.09
C MET A 35 -8.44 -1.58 13.24
N PRO A 36 -8.36 -0.65 12.29
CA PRO A 36 -9.12 0.59 12.38
C PRO A 36 -10.62 0.29 12.24
N LYS A 37 -11.45 1.06 12.95
CA LYS A 37 -12.92 0.92 12.92
C LYS A 37 -13.53 1.36 11.59
N GLU A 38 -12.85 2.26 10.90
CA GLU A 38 -13.24 2.86 9.63
C GLU A 38 -12.05 2.80 8.67
N GLN A 39 -12.32 2.82 7.36
CA GLN A 39 -11.26 2.84 6.34
C GLN A 39 -10.98 4.30 5.94
N ASP A 40 -9.73 4.72 6.07
CA ASP A 40 -9.23 6.03 5.61
C ASP A 40 -7.86 5.87 4.93
N PRO A 41 -7.77 5.12 3.82
CA PRO A 41 -6.53 4.87 3.13
C PRO A 41 -6.03 6.15 2.47
N PHE A 42 -4.76 6.51 2.68
CA PHE A 42 -4.19 7.74 2.12
C PHE A 42 -3.69 7.59 0.67
N ALA A 43 -3.64 6.35 0.17
CA ALA A 43 -3.16 6.02 -1.17
C ALA A 43 -3.80 4.73 -1.72
N ILE A 44 -3.92 4.68 -3.05
CA ILE A 44 -4.39 3.52 -3.81
C ILE A 44 -3.19 2.88 -4.50
N ILE A 45 -2.95 1.58 -4.29
CA ILE A 45 -1.86 0.84 -4.92
C ILE A 45 -2.43 -0.22 -5.86
N LEU A 46 -2.17 -0.06 -7.16
CA LEU A 46 -2.34 -1.12 -8.16
C LEU A 46 -1.02 -1.90 -8.28
N GLY A 47 -1.00 -3.12 -7.77
CA GLY A 47 0.20 -3.96 -7.70
C GLY A 47 0.05 -5.32 -8.40
N CYS A 48 1.17 -6.04 -8.50
CA CYS A 48 1.17 -7.41 -8.98
C CYS A 48 0.69 -8.38 -7.87
N SER A 49 0.02 -9.46 -8.26
CA SER A 49 -0.30 -10.58 -7.35
C SER A 49 0.92 -11.39 -6.90
N ASP A 50 2.12 -11.07 -7.38
CA ASP A 50 3.38 -11.71 -6.96
C ASP A 50 3.53 -11.68 -5.42
N ALA A 51 3.69 -12.86 -4.82
CA ALA A 51 3.72 -13.03 -3.37
C ALA A 51 4.93 -12.36 -2.68
N ARG A 52 5.95 -11.97 -3.44
CA ARG A 52 7.19 -11.35 -2.92
C ARG A 52 7.07 -9.83 -2.73
N VAL A 53 6.01 -9.22 -3.27
CA VAL A 53 5.82 -7.75 -3.23
C VAL A 53 4.47 -7.33 -2.62
N PRO A 54 4.15 -7.74 -1.37
CA PRO A 54 3.01 -7.19 -0.63
C PRO A 54 3.22 -5.68 -0.38
N ALA A 55 2.28 -4.85 -0.84
CA ALA A 55 2.44 -3.39 -0.88
C ALA A 55 2.58 -2.78 0.52
N GLU A 56 1.76 -3.24 1.46
CA GLU A 56 1.75 -2.80 2.85
C GLU A 56 3.11 -3.04 3.52
N ILE A 57 3.75 -4.17 3.22
CA ILE A 57 5.07 -4.51 3.76
C ILE A 57 6.18 -3.70 3.06
N VAL A 58 6.18 -3.68 1.73
CA VAL A 58 7.21 -3.00 0.92
C VAL A 58 7.22 -1.49 1.17
N PHE A 59 6.05 -0.91 1.48
CA PHE A 59 5.93 0.50 1.86
C PHE A 59 5.86 0.73 3.37
N ASP A 60 6.06 -0.29 4.21
CA ASP A 60 6.04 -0.18 5.68
C ASP A 60 4.80 0.57 6.22
N GLN A 61 3.62 0.19 5.72
CA GLN A 61 2.32 0.72 6.12
C GLN A 61 1.50 -0.30 6.93
N GLY A 62 0.55 0.19 7.72
CA GLY A 62 -0.32 -0.63 8.58
C GLY A 62 -1.68 -0.95 7.96
N LEU A 63 -2.53 -1.57 8.77
CA LEU A 63 -3.91 -1.87 8.40
C LEU A 63 -4.70 -0.57 8.16
N GLY A 64 -5.42 -0.49 7.05
CA GLY A 64 -6.25 0.66 6.67
C GLY A 64 -5.49 1.83 6.07
N ASP A 65 -4.15 1.79 6.00
CA ASP A 65 -3.35 2.87 5.42
C ASP A 65 -3.43 2.91 3.89
N LEU A 66 -3.59 1.75 3.23
CA LEU A 66 -3.57 1.61 1.77
C LEU A 66 -4.83 0.91 1.26
N PHE A 67 -5.36 1.38 0.14
CA PHE A 67 -6.34 0.64 -0.66
C PHE A 67 -5.62 -0.12 -1.76
N VAL A 68 -5.59 -1.46 -1.68
CA VAL A 68 -4.71 -2.28 -2.52
C VAL A 68 -5.52 -3.11 -3.51
N VAL A 69 -5.22 -2.95 -4.80
CA VAL A 69 -5.76 -3.75 -5.91
C VAL A 69 -4.62 -4.56 -6.51
N ARG A 70 -4.74 -5.89 -6.57
CA ARG A 70 -3.68 -6.76 -7.08
C ARG A 70 -4.17 -7.71 -8.17
N VAL A 71 -3.41 -7.75 -9.27
CA VAL A 71 -3.66 -8.62 -10.42
C VAL A 71 -2.32 -9.05 -11.03
N ALA A 72 -2.23 -10.26 -11.60
CA ALA A 72 -1.01 -10.73 -12.24
C ALA A 72 -0.55 -9.75 -13.34
N GLY A 73 0.71 -9.32 -13.26
CA GLY A 73 1.29 -8.34 -14.18
C GLY A 73 0.71 -6.93 -14.07
N ASN A 74 -0.06 -6.62 -13.01
CA ASN A 74 -0.72 -5.32 -12.80
C ASN A 74 -1.45 -4.81 -14.06
N ILE A 75 -1.97 -5.73 -14.88
CA ILE A 75 -2.74 -5.46 -16.09
C ILE A 75 -4.17 -5.13 -15.68
N VAL A 76 -4.63 -3.97 -16.12
CA VAL A 76 -5.93 -3.44 -15.72
C VAL A 76 -7.04 -4.02 -16.60
N SER A 77 -8.09 -4.52 -15.95
CA SER A 77 -9.39 -4.76 -16.57
C SER A 77 -10.44 -3.78 -16.00
N PRO A 78 -11.64 -3.66 -16.59
CA PRO A 78 -12.66 -2.74 -16.10
C PRO A 78 -13.00 -2.89 -14.62
N SER A 79 -12.90 -4.10 -14.05
CA SER A 79 -13.16 -4.33 -12.61
C SER A 79 -12.10 -3.70 -11.70
N GLN A 80 -10.82 -3.69 -12.11
CA GLN A 80 -9.76 -3.00 -11.38
C GLN A 80 -9.88 -1.48 -11.50
N VAL A 81 -10.27 -0.97 -12.69
CA VAL A 81 -10.57 0.47 -12.84
C VAL A 81 -11.68 0.87 -11.88
N GLY A 82 -12.80 0.13 -11.86
CA GLY A 82 -13.92 0.43 -10.96
C GLY A 82 -13.52 0.41 -9.48
N SER A 83 -12.58 -0.46 -9.09
CA SER A 83 -12.05 -0.49 -7.73
C SER A 83 -11.22 0.76 -7.39
N VAL A 84 -10.40 1.25 -8.34
CA VAL A 84 -9.64 2.49 -8.18
C VAL A 84 -10.55 3.70 -8.14
N GLU A 85 -11.55 3.78 -9.03
CA GLU A 85 -12.54 4.86 -9.05
C GLU A 85 -13.36 4.92 -7.76
N PHE A 86 -13.79 3.76 -7.25
CA PHE A 86 -14.47 3.66 -5.96
C PHE A 86 -13.63 4.26 -4.84
N ALA A 87 -12.36 3.85 -4.75
CA ALA A 87 -11.47 4.34 -3.70
C ALA A 87 -11.17 5.84 -3.85
N ALA A 88 -10.96 6.34 -5.07
CA ALA A 88 -10.70 7.74 -5.34
C ALA A 88 -11.91 8.66 -5.10
N ALA A 89 -13.12 8.12 -5.15
CA ALA A 89 -14.35 8.87 -4.89
C ALA A 89 -14.73 8.90 -3.41
N LEU A 90 -14.28 7.92 -2.62
CA LEU A 90 -14.68 7.76 -1.21
C LEU A 90 -13.58 8.14 -0.20
N PHE A 91 -12.32 8.09 -0.59
CA PHE A 91 -11.16 8.33 0.27
C PHE A 91 -10.25 9.46 -0.25
#